data_AF-A0A5N6QYT1-F1
#
_entry.id   AF-A0A5N6QYT1-F1
#
_cell.length_a   1.000
_cell.length_b   1.000
_cell.length_c   1.000
_cell.angle_alpha   90.00
_cell.angle_beta   90.00
_cell.angle_gamma   90.00
#
_symmetry.space_group_name_H-M   'P 1'
#
loop_
_entity.id
_entity.type
_entity.pdbx_description
1 polymer ?
#
loop_
_entity_poly.entity_id
_entity_poly.type
_entity_poly.pdbx_seq_one_letter_code
_entity_poly.pdbx_strand_id
1 'polypeptide(L)'
;MSEVFEGYERQYCELSANLSRKCTAAGALNGEQKKQKVSEIKSGIDEAESLIRKMDLEARSLQPNVKAVLLAKLREYKSDLNNLKSEVKRIVSGNLNAAARDELLESGMADALTASADQRARLMMSTDRLGKSGDRIKEGRRTMLETEELGVSILQDLHSQRQSLLHAHSTLHGVDDNIGKSKKVLTAMSRRMSRNKWIIGTIIAVLVIAVALILYFKLS
;
A
#
# COMPACT_ATOMS: atom_id res chain seq x y z
N MET A 1 13.24 -8.98 3.87
CA MET A 1 12.26 -7.92 4.17
C MET A 1 13.02 -6.80 4.86
N SER A 2 12.66 -5.52 4.65
CA SER A 2 13.33 -4.41 5.34
C SER A 2 12.84 -4.34 6.78
N GLU A 3 13.73 -4.39 7.77
CA GLU A 3 13.39 -4.25 9.19
C GLU A 3 12.62 -2.94 9.48
N VAL A 4 12.89 -1.90 8.67
CA VAL A 4 12.23 -0.60 8.73
C VAL A 4 10.76 -0.72 8.33
N PHE A 5 10.46 -1.51 7.28
CA PHE A 5 9.09 -1.74 6.84
C PHE A 5 8.29 -2.51 7.92
N GLU A 6 8.88 -3.57 8.50
CA GLU A 6 8.23 -4.34 9.56
C GLU A 6 7.98 -3.49 10.82
N GLY A 7 8.90 -2.58 11.14
CA GLY A 7 8.71 -1.61 12.23
C GLY A 7 7.51 -0.68 12.00
N TYR A 8 7.34 -0.17 10.78
CA TYR A 8 6.18 0.66 10.43
C TYR A 8 4.88 -0.16 10.34
N GLU A 9 4.94 -1.40 9.84
CA GLU A 9 3.79 -2.31 9.79
C GLU A 9 3.28 -2.60 11.20
N ARG A 10 4.18 -2.86 12.16
CA ARG A 10 3.80 -3.09 13.56
C ARG A 10 3.16 -1.87 14.20
N GLN A 11 3.73 -0.68 13.98
CA GLN A 11 3.16 0.58 14.47
C GLN A 11 1.77 0.84 13.87
N TYR A 12 1.60 0.58 12.57
CA TYR A 12 0.31 0.73 11.90
C TYR A 12 -0.74 -0.23 12.47
N CYS A 13 -0.41 -1.50 12.66
CA CYS A 13 -1.32 -2.50 13.21
C CYS A 13 -1.74 -2.18 14.65
N GLU A 14 -0.81 -1.69 15.48
CA GLU A 14 -1.11 -1.26 16.85
C GLU A 14 -2.04 -0.04 16.86
N LEU A 15 -1.75 0.94 15.99
CA LEU A 15 -2.53 2.16 15.85
C LEU A 15 -3.93 1.87 15.29
N SER A 16 -4.06 1.02 14.27
CA SER A 16 -5.35 0.64 13.67
C SER A 16 -6.24 -0.09 14.67
N ALA A 17 -5.68 -1.02 15.45
CA ALA A 17 -6.41 -1.70 16.52
C ALA A 17 -6.85 -0.73 17.64
N ASN A 18 -5.99 0.24 18.00
CA ASN A 18 -6.33 1.29 18.96
C ASN A 18 -7.47 2.19 18.45
N LEU A 19 -7.39 2.59 17.18
CA LEU A 19 -8.38 3.42 16.51
C LEU A 19 -9.73 2.71 16.39
N SER A 20 -9.76 1.42 16.04
CA SER A 20 -10.99 0.62 16.00
C SER A 20 -11.68 0.59 17.38
N ARG A 21 -10.93 0.30 18.45
CA ARG A 21 -11.47 0.35 19.83
C ARG A 21 -12.00 1.74 20.20
N LYS A 22 -11.26 2.79 19.85
CA LYS A 22 -11.69 4.18 20.09
C LYS A 22 -12.95 4.54 19.30
N CYS A 23 -13.10 4.06 18.05
CA CYS A 23 -14.32 4.22 17.25
C CYS A 23 -15.53 3.57 17.94
N THR A 24 -15.39 2.31 18.38
CA THR A 24 -16.47 1.63 19.12
C THR A 24 -16.84 2.38 20.40
N ALA A 25 -15.85 2.83 21.18
CA ALA A 25 -16.08 3.62 22.39
C ALA A 25 -16.73 4.98 22.10
N ALA A 26 -16.31 5.68 21.03
CA ALA A 26 -16.90 6.94 20.61
C ALA A 26 -18.35 6.79 20.11
N GLY A 27 -18.74 5.60 19.66
CA GLY A 27 -20.14 5.28 19.33
C GLY A 27 -21.07 5.32 20.54
N ALA A 28 -20.57 4.97 21.74
CA ALA A 28 -21.35 4.93 22.98
C ALA A 28 -21.35 6.27 23.76
N LEU A 29 -20.51 7.23 23.37
CA LEU A 29 -20.37 8.53 24.02
C LEU A 29 -21.24 9.60 23.34
N ASN A 30 -21.69 10.58 24.12
CA ASN A 30 -22.51 11.71 23.68
C ASN A 30 -21.86 13.06 24.05
N GLY A 31 -22.28 14.14 23.39
CA GLY A 31 -21.88 15.51 23.73
C GLY A 31 -20.39 15.81 23.54
N GLU A 32 -19.80 16.53 24.50
CA GLU A 32 -18.43 17.06 24.43
C GLU A 32 -17.35 15.98 24.50
N GLN A 33 -17.58 14.93 25.28
CA GLN A 33 -16.67 13.77 25.37
C GLN A 33 -16.54 13.02 24.04
N LYS A 34 -17.65 12.91 23.29
CA LYS A 34 -17.65 12.35 21.93
C LYS A 34 -16.84 13.21 20.97
N LYS A 35 -17.01 14.54 21.02
CA LYS A 35 -16.29 15.49 20.16
C LYS A 35 -14.78 15.40 20.39
N GLN A 36 -14.34 15.32 21.64
CA GLN A 36 -12.94 15.15 21.99
C GLN A 36 -12.38 13.80 21.52
N LYS A 37 -13.11 12.69 21.77
CA LYS A 37 -12.72 11.36 21.26
C LYS A 37 -12.66 11.29 19.74
N VAL A 38 -13.60 11.90 19.03
CA VAL A 38 -13.58 12.00 17.56
C VAL A 38 -12.36 12.77 17.08
N SER A 39 -11.97 13.84 17.78
CA SER A 39 -10.75 14.60 17.45
C SER A 39 -9.49 13.76 17.61
N GLU A 40 -9.39 13.00 18.70
CA GLU A 40 -8.27 12.04 18.92
C GLU A 40 -8.23 10.96 17.84
N ILE A 41 -9.40 10.42 17.45
CA ILE A 41 -9.49 9.41 16.40
C ILE A 41 -9.06 9.97 15.05
N LYS A 42 -9.45 11.21 14.71
CA LYS A 42 -9.00 11.87 13.47
C LYS A 42 -7.49 12.05 13.43
N SER A 43 -6.88 12.53 14.52
CA SER A 43 -5.42 12.65 14.63
C SER A 43 -4.73 11.30 14.42
N GLY A 44 -5.24 10.23 15.03
CA GLY A 44 -4.65 8.90 14.85
C GLY A 44 -4.88 8.33 13.44
N ILE A 45 -5.97 8.68 12.76
CA ILE A 45 -6.17 8.33 11.34
C ILE A 45 -5.10 9.02 10.48
N ASP A 46 -4.81 10.30 10.74
CA ASP A 46 -3.79 11.05 9.99
C ASP A 46 -2.38 10.46 10.24
N GLU A 47 -2.09 10.03 11.47
CA GLU A 47 -0.86 9.30 11.81
C GLU A 47 -0.76 7.94 11.11
N ALA A 48 -1.87 7.19 11.05
CA ALA A 48 -1.93 5.91 10.33
C ALA A 48 -1.73 6.11 8.82
N GLU A 49 -2.26 7.18 8.25
CA GLU A 49 -2.05 7.55 6.85
C GLU A 49 -0.58 7.93 6.58
N SER A 50 0.06 8.64 7.52
CA SER A 50 1.49 8.94 7.47
C SER A 50 2.35 7.67 7.51
N LEU A 51 2.02 6.70 8.36
CA LEU A 51 2.69 5.40 8.40
C LEU A 51 2.54 4.62 7.09
N ILE A 52 1.33 4.60 6.51
CA ILE A 52 1.10 4.01 5.19
C ILE A 52 1.96 4.67 4.11
N ARG A 53 2.10 6.01 4.12
CA ARG A 53 2.97 6.72 3.17
C ARG A 53 4.45 6.37 3.36
N LYS A 54 4.93 6.26 4.59
CA LYS A 54 6.31 5.83 4.90
C LYS A 54 6.57 4.41 4.43
N MET A 55 5.62 3.50 4.66
CA MET A 55 5.68 2.12 4.16
C MET A 55 5.66 2.05 2.63
N ASP A 56 4.89 2.91 1.94
CA ASP A 56 4.87 2.98 0.47
C ASP A 56 6.22 3.43 -0.10
N LEU A 57 6.86 4.42 0.53
CA LEU A 57 8.21 4.89 0.15
C LEU A 57 9.26 3.80 0.34
N GLU A 58 9.22 3.10 1.47
CA GLU A 58 10.12 1.99 1.78
C GLU A 58 9.87 0.77 0.86
N ALA A 59 8.61 0.49 0.50
CA ALA A 59 8.27 -0.56 -0.45
C ALA A 59 8.76 -0.24 -1.87
N ARG A 60 8.82 1.05 -2.25
CA ARG A 60 9.32 1.49 -3.56
C ARG A 60 10.84 1.35 -3.71
N SER A 61 11.61 1.37 -2.62
CA SER A 61 13.07 1.21 -2.63
C SER A 61 13.51 -0.27 -2.69
N LEU A 62 12.58 -1.21 -2.51
CA LEU A 62 12.83 -2.65 -2.50
C LEU A 62 12.77 -3.30 -3.90
N GLN A 63 13.33 -4.51 -4.00
CA GLN A 63 13.36 -5.29 -5.24
C GLN A 63 11.96 -5.59 -5.80
N PRO A 64 11.78 -5.71 -7.14
CA PRO A 64 10.47 -5.83 -7.80
C PRO A 64 9.57 -6.95 -7.27
N ASN A 65 10.14 -8.11 -6.95
CA ASN A 65 9.39 -9.27 -6.45
C ASN A 65 8.82 -9.02 -5.04
N VAL A 66 9.60 -8.39 -4.16
CA VAL A 66 9.16 -8.06 -2.79
C VAL A 66 8.20 -6.87 -2.80
N LYS A 67 8.49 -5.87 -3.65
CA LYS A 67 7.66 -4.68 -3.86
C LYS A 67 6.22 -5.03 -4.24
N ALA A 68 6.00 -5.99 -5.14
CA ALA A 68 4.66 -6.40 -5.57
C ALA A 68 3.81 -6.94 -4.40
N VAL A 69 4.41 -7.76 -3.53
CA VAL A 69 3.74 -8.33 -2.34
C VAL A 69 3.42 -7.24 -1.31
N LEU A 70 4.36 -6.33 -1.06
CA LEU A 70 4.17 -5.24 -0.10
C LEU A 70 3.13 -4.21 -0.57
N LEU A 71 3.08 -3.91 -1.87
CA LEU A 71 2.06 -3.03 -2.44
C LEU A 71 0.65 -3.62 -2.37
N ALA A 72 0.51 -4.95 -2.47
CA ALA A 72 -0.77 -5.62 -2.27
C ALA A 72 -1.26 -5.45 -0.82
N LYS A 73 -0.40 -5.68 0.18
CA LYS A 73 -0.69 -5.42 1.59
C LYS A 73 -1.02 -3.95 1.86
N LEU A 74 -0.27 -3.02 1.28
CA LEU A 74 -0.53 -1.57 1.43
C LEU A 74 -1.90 -1.17 0.88
N ARG A 75 -2.40 -1.85 -0.16
CA ARG A 75 -3.75 -1.61 -0.67
C ARG A 75 -4.82 -2.07 0.32
N GLU A 76 -4.61 -3.20 0.98
CA GLU A 76 -5.50 -3.70 2.04
C GLU A 76 -5.53 -2.72 3.23
N TYR A 77 -4.37 -2.30 3.73
CA TYR A 77 -4.27 -1.29 4.80
C TYR A 77 -4.92 0.05 4.44
N LYS A 78 -4.81 0.50 3.18
CA LYS A 78 -5.52 1.70 2.70
C LYS A 78 -7.04 1.50 2.69
N SER A 79 -7.52 0.32 2.32
CA SER A 79 -8.95 -0.01 2.34
C SER A 79 -9.50 -0.02 3.76
N ASP A 80 -8.79 -0.65 4.70
CA ASP A 80 -9.19 -0.70 6.11
C ASP A 80 -9.24 0.69 6.75
N LEU A 81 -8.27 1.54 6.45
CA LEU A 81 -8.26 2.93 6.91
C LEU A 81 -9.44 3.72 6.34
N ASN A 82 -9.80 3.50 5.07
CA ASN A 82 -10.99 4.12 4.47
C ASN A 82 -12.29 3.65 5.13
N ASN A 83 -12.41 2.36 5.44
CA ASN A 83 -13.55 1.82 6.19
C ASN A 83 -13.65 2.50 7.55
N LEU A 84 -12.53 2.63 8.27
CA LEU A 84 -12.48 3.29 9.57
C LEU A 84 -12.87 4.77 9.49
N LYS A 85 -12.39 5.48 8.46
CA LYS A 85 -12.75 6.90 8.18
C LYS A 85 -14.25 7.05 7.91
N SER A 86 -14.86 6.11 7.20
CA SER A 86 -16.30 6.08 6.94
C SER A 86 -17.11 5.86 8.22
N GLU A 87 -16.63 5.00 9.11
CA GLU A 87 -17.24 4.73 10.41
C GLU A 87 -17.17 5.95 11.34
N VAL A 88 -16.03 6.64 11.40
CA VAL A 88 -15.91 7.91 12.12
C VAL A 88 -16.89 8.94 11.58
N LYS A 89 -17.00 9.07 10.25
CA LYS A 89 -17.98 9.98 9.62
C LYS A 89 -19.41 9.61 10.03
N ARG A 90 -19.75 8.32 10.08
CA ARG A 90 -21.05 7.84 10.54
C ARG A 90 -21.30 8.16 12.02
N ILE A 91 -20.32 7.98 12.90
CA ILE A 91 -20.43 8.31 14.33
C ILE A 91 -20.64 9.81 14.54
N VAL A 92 -19.95 10.64 13.75
CA VAL A 92 -20.11 12.11 13.77
C VAL A 92 -21.47 12.53 13.22
N SER A 93 -21.91 11.96 12.09
CA SER A 93 -23.18 12.29 11.45
C SER A 93 -24.40 11.74 12.19
N GLY A 94 -24.30 10.57 12.83
CA GLY A 94 -25.36 10.01 13.67
C GLY A 94 -25.70 10.91 14.86
N ASN A 95 -24.75 11.73 15.32
CA ASN A 95 -24.97 12.73 16.36
C ASN A 95 -25.81 13.93 15.89
N LEU A 96 -25.76 14.29 14.60
CA LEU A 96 -26.53 15.43 14.08
C LEU A 96 -28.03 15.15 14.07
N ASN A 97 -28.44 13.92 13.75
CA ASN A 97 -29.87 13.57 13.74
C ASN A 97 -30.46 13.41 15.15
N ALA A 98 -29.66 13.03 16.15
CA ALA A 98 -30.10 12.95 17.53
C ALA A 98 -30.10 14.33 18.20
N ALA A 99 -29.01 15.09 18.08
CA ALA A 99 -28.90 16.43 18.67
C ALA A 99 -29.84 17.46 18.02
N ALA A 100 -30.01 17.43 16.69
CA ALA A 100 -30.98 18.32 16.03
C ALA A 100 -32.43 17.98 16.38
N ARG A 101 -32.73 16.71 16.71
CA ARG A 101 -34.07 16.29 17.12
C ARG A 101 -34.37 16.65 18.58
N ASP A 102 -33.37 16.57 19.45
CA ASP A 102 -33.49 16.96 20.86
C ASP A 102 -33.65 18.49 21.02
N GLU A 103 -32.84 19.26 20.27
CA GLU A 103 -32.88 20.74 20.28
C GLU A 103 -34.20 21.28 19.66
N LEU A 104 -34.79 20.56 18.68
CA LEU A 104 -36.10 20.88 18.12
C LEU A 104 -37.26 20.59 19.08
N LEU A 105 -37.15 19.54 19.91
CA LEU A 105 -38.16 19.18 20.90
C LEU A 105 -38.12 20.11 22.12
N GLU A 106 -36.92 20.55 22.53
CA GLU A 106 -36.75 21.51 23.63
C GLU A 106 -37.22 22.93 23.25
N SER A 107 -36.98 23.37 22.01
CA SER A 107 -37.47 24.67 21.53
C SER A 107 -39.00 24.75 21.37
N GLY A 108 -39.68 23.60 21.28
CA GLY A 108 -41.14 23.52 21.10
C GLY A 108 -41.96 23.77 22.36
N MET A 109 -41.33 23.76 23.55
CA MET A 109 -42.03 23.84 24.84
C MET A 109 -41.99 25.26 25.46
N ALA A 110 -41.03 26.11 25.05
CA ALA A 110 -40.76 27.39 25.71
C ALA A 110 -41.34 28.63 24.99
N ASP A 111 -41.89 28.49 23.78
CA ASP A 111 -42.04 29.63 22.84
C ASP A 111 -43.45 30.27 22.81
N ALA A 112 -44.21 30.20 23.90
CA ALA A 112 -45.55 30.80 23.95
C ALA A 112 -45.58 32.29 24.39
N LEU A 113 -44.44 32.94 24.70
CA LEU A 113 -44.48 34.29 25.30
C LEU A 113 -43.45 35.36 24.83
N THR A 114 -42.56 35.09 23.85
CA THR A 114 -41.48 36.07 23.51
C THR A 114 -41.28 36.33 22.01
N ALA A 115 -42.37 36.37 21.25
CA ALA A 115 -42.36 36.26 19.79
C ALA A 115 -41.76 37.43 18.96
N SER A 116 -41.33 38.57 19.53
CA SER A 116 -40.92 39.74 18.71
C SER A 116 -39.43 40.09 18.76
N ALA A 117 -38.75 39.91 19.90
CA ALA A 117 -37.31 40.17 20.01
C ALA A 117 -36.45 38.98 19.50
N ASP A 118 -36.98 37.75 19.62
CA ASP A 118 -36.27 36.52 19.24
C ASP A 118 -36.13 36.36 17.72
N GLN A 119 -37.06 36.88 16.93
CA GLN A 119 -36.98 36.80 15.46
C GLN A 119 -35.71 37.45 14.90
N ARG A 120 -35.27 38.60 15.46
CA ARG A 120 -34.07 39.31 14.97
C ARG A 120 -32.79 38.62 15.42
N ALA A 121 -32.77 38.08 16.63
CA ALA A 121 -31.66 37.28 17.16
C ALA A 121 -31.53 35.94 16.42
N ARG A 122 -32.64 35.23 16.16
CA ARG A 122 -32.70 34.03 15.31
C ARG A 122 -32.20 34.29 13.90
N LEU A 123 -32.61 35.40 13.28
CA LEU A 123 -32.16 35.75 11.93
C LEU A 123 -30.65 36.02 11.90
N MET A 124 -30.10 36.78 12.85
CA MET A 124 -28.65 36.98 12.96
C MET A 124 -27.88 35.67 13.21
N MET A 125 -28.35 34.82 14.13
CA MET A 125 -27.72 33.51 14.38
C MET A 125 -27.81 32.58 13.17
N SER A 126 -28.91 32.64 12.42
CA SER A 126 -29.06 31.86 11.19
C SER A 126 -28.11 32.33 10.09
N THR A 127 -27.87 33.64 9.97
CA THR A 127 -26.89 34.22 9.04
C THR A 127 -25.44 33.85 9.40
N ASP A 128 -25.10 33.89 10.69
CA ASP A 128 -23.74 33.56 11.18
C ASP A 128 -23.45 32.05 10.99
N ARG A 129 -24.47 31.20 11.23
CA ARG A 129 -24.42 29.76 10.92
C ARG A 129 -24.29 29.47 9.41
N LEU A 130 -24.94 30.27 8.56
CA LEU A 130 -24.85 30.14 7.11
C LEU A 130 -23.46 30.52 6.60
N GLY A 131 -22.88 31.61 7.12
CA GLY A 131 -21.52 32.04 6.79
C GLY A 131 -20.48 30.97 7.15
N LYS A 132 -20.55 30.43 8.37
CA LYS A 132 -19.67 29.33 8.81
C LYS A 132 -19.84 28.05 7.98
N SER A 133 -21.06 27.75 7.52
CA SER A 133 -21.27 26.61 6.61
C SER A 133 -20.69 26.88 5.22
N GLY A 134 -20.79 28.11 4.72
CA GLY A 134 -20.17 28.53 3.46
C GLY A 134 -18.65 28.37 3.47
N ASP A 135 -17.99 28.83 4.54
CA ASP A 135 -16.54 28.68 4.69
C ASP A 135 -16.11 27.21 4.75
N ARG A 136 -16.87 26.37 5.46
CA ARG A 136 -16.58 24.92 5.54
C ARG A 136 -16.79 24.19 4.22
N ILE A 137 -17.77 24.60 3.41
CA ILE A 137 -17.95 24.07 2.05
C ILE A 137 -16.79 24.49 1.16
N LYS A 138 -16.32 25.74 1.28
CA LYS A 138 -15.19 26.26 0.52
C LYS A 138 -13.89 25.52 0.87
N GLU A 139 -13.64 25.28 2.15
CA GLU A 139 -12.54 24.46 2.66
C GLU A 139 -12.63 23.01 2.16
N GLY A 140 -13.81 22.39 2.29
CA GLY A 140 -14.05 21.02 1.83
C GLY A 140 -13.87 20.86 0.32
N ARG A 141 -14.27 21.86 -0.47
CA ARG A 141 -14.06 21.88 -1.93
C ARG A 141 -12.59 22.01 -2.29
N ARG A 142 -11.82 22.81 -1.54
CA ARG A 142 -10.37 22.93 -1.71
C ARG A 142 -9.68 21.61 -1.41
N THR A 143 -9.95 20.98 -0.27
CA THR A 143 -9.37 19.68 0.08
C THR A 143 -9.75 18.60 -0.93
N MET A 144 -10.98 18.63 -1.46
CA MET A 144 -11.42 17.68 -2.49
C MET A 144 -10.65 17.86 -3.80
N LEU A 145 -10.39 19.10 -4.23
CA LEU A 145 -9.58 19.38 -5.42
C LEU A 145 -8.12 18.94 -5.24
N GLU A 146 -7.54 19.18 -4.07
CA GLU A 146 -6.20 18.68 -3.72
C GLU A 146 -6.17 17.14 -3.70
N THR A 147 -7.26 16.49 -3.30
CA THR A 147 -7.40 15.03 -3.32
C THR A 147 -7.62 14.48 -4.74
N GLU A 148 -8.29 15.22 -5.61
CA GLU A 148 -8.47 14.89 -7.03
C GLU A 148 -7.13 14.97 -7.76
N GLU A 149 -6.36 16.03 -7.55
CA GLU A 149 -5.01 16.18 -8.10
C GLU A 149 -4.08 15.04 -7.63
N LEU A 150 -4.14 14.68 -6.35
CA LEU A 150 -3.42 13.52 -5.82
C LEU A 150 -3.91 12.19 -6.44
N GLY A 151 -5.22 12.05 -6.66
CA GLY A 151 -5.81 10.89 -7.32
C GLY A 151 -5.35 10.74 -8.77
N VAL A 152 -5.27 11.85 -9.51
CA VAL A 152 -4.73 11.89 -10.88
C VAL A 152 -3.25 11.50 -10.90
N SER A 153 -2.46 12.03 -9.97
CA SER A 153 -1.05 11.65 -9.83
C SER A 153 -0.86 10.16 -9.55
N ILE A 154 -1.68 9.57 -8.67
CA ILE A 154 -1.67 8.12 -8.41
C ILE A 154 -2.05 7.31 -9.66
N LEU A 155 -3.03 7.77 -10.44
CA LEU A 155 -3.45 7.12 -11.68
C LEU A 155 -2.34 7.15 -12.74
N GLN A 156 -1.63 8.27 -12.85
CA GLN A 156 -0.49 8.43 -13.73
C GLN A 156 0.69 7.54 -13.31
N ASP A 157 0.97 7.45 -12.01
CA ASP A 157 2.00 6.56 -11.45
C ASP A 157 1.65 5.07 -11.68
N LEU A 158 0.38 4.68 -11.53
CA LEU A 158 -0.11 3.33 -11.84
C LEU A 158 0.02 2.99 -13.32
N HIS A 159 -0.27 3.96 -14.21
CA HIS A 159 -0.11 3.78 -15.64
C HIS A 159 1.37 3.58 -16.01
N SER A 160 2.26 4.40 -15.44
CA SER A 160 3.71 4.28 -15.60
C SER A 160 4.25 2.94 -15.05
N GLN A 161 3.72 2.48 -13.91
CA GLN A 161 4.04 1.15 -13.37
C GLN A 161 3.57 0.02 -14.29
N ARG A 162 2.36 0.11 -14.86
CA ARG A 162 1.86 -0.89 -15.84
C ARG A 162 2.81 -0.97 -17.04
N GLN A 163 3.27 0.17 -17.53
CA GLN A 163 4.17 0.24 -18.68
C GLN A 163 5.56 -0.32 -18.36
N SER A 164 6.09 -0.04 -17.17
CA SER A 164 7.34 -0.65 -16.68
C SER A 164 7.21 -2.16 -16.45
N LEU A 165 6.06 -2.63 -15.98
CA LEU A 165 5.78 -4.06 -15.79
C LEU A 165 5.66 -4.78 -17.14
N LEU A 166 5.02 -4.17 -18.13
CA LEU A 166 4.99 -4.66 -19.51
C LEU A 166 6.39 -4.72 -20.13
N HIS A 167 7.24 -3.71 -19.89
CA HIS A 167 8.63 -3.73 -20.35
C HIS A 167 9.51 -4.76 -19.62
N ALA A 168 9.28 -4.97 -18.33
CA ALA A 168 9.94 -6.05 -17.59
C ALA A 168 9.52 -7.41 -18.14
N HIS A 169 8.24 -7.58 -18.47
CA HIS A 169 7.71 -8.81 -19.08
C HIS A 169 8.26 -9.05 -20.50
N SER A 170 8.44 -8.00 -21.32
CA SER A 170 9.08 -8.12 -22.63
C SER A 170 10.59 -8.42 -22.52
N THR A 171 11.26 -7.87 -21.51
CA THR A 171 12.68 -8.15 -21.24
C THR A 171 12.88 -9.59 -20.75
N LEU A 172 11.93 -10.13 -19.98
CA LEU A 172 11.94 -11.53 -19.53
C LEU A 172 11.77 -12.53 -20.68
N HIS A 173 11.00 -12.18 -21.72
CA HIS A 173 10.95 -12.96 -22.97
C HIS A 173 12.23 -12.84 -23.82
N GLY A 174 12.97 -11.73 -23.71
CA GLY A 174 14.28 -11.56 -24.36
C GLY A 174 15.42 -12.37 -23.72
N VAL A 175 15.23 -12.88 -22.49
CA VAL A 175 16.20 -13.74 -21.82
C VAL A 175 16.20 -15.16 -22.39
N ASP A 176 15.09 -15.62 -22.99
CA ASP A 176 15.03 -16.95 -23.63
C ASP A 176 15.82 -16.99 -24.96
N ASP A 177 16.01 -15.84 -25.60
CA ASP A 177 16.81 -15.76 -26.84
C ASP A 177 18.33 -15.65 -26.55
N ASN A 178 18.71 -15.15 -25.37
CA ASN A 178 20.10 -15.13 -24.90
C ASN A 178 20.51 -16.40 -24.13
N ILE A 179 19.57 -17.16 -23.55
CA ILE A 179 19.87 -18.48 -22.97
C ILE A 179 20.15 -19.53 -24.06
N GLY A 180 19.54 -19.37 -25.24
CA GLY A 180 19.88 -20.16 -26.44
C GLY A 180 21.32 -19.96 -26.91
N LYS A 181 21.83 -18.72 -26.89
CA LYS A 181 23.21 -18.40 -27.28
C LYS A 181 24.25 -18.94 -26.29
N SER A 182 23.95 -18.90 -25.00
CA SER A 182 24.84 -19.43 -23.96
C SER A 182 24.92 -20.96 -23.98
N LYS A 183 23.81 -21.68 -24.22
CA LYS A 183 23.81 -23.14 -24.43
C LYS A 183 24.59 -23.56 -25.67
N LYS A 184 24.57 -22.77 -26.76
CA LYS A 184 25.31 -23.05 -27.99
C LYS A 184 26.83 -22.96 -27.79
N VAL A 185 27.30 -21.98 -27.03
CA VAL A 185 28.73 -21.82 -26.69
C VAL A 185 29.20 -22.92 -25.73
N LEU A 186 28.40 -23.24 -24.71
CA LEU A 186 28.74 -24.29 -23.74
C LEU A 186 28.78 -25.70 -24.38
N THR A 187 27.84 -25.98 -25.30
CA THR A 187 27.83 -27.24 -26.06
C THR A 187 29.02 -27.35 -27.02
N ALA A 188 29.45 -26.23 -27.63
CA ALA A 188 30.64 -26.18 -28.47
C ALA A 188 31.95 -26.43 -27.70
N MET A 189 32.06 -25.94 -26.45
CA MET A 189 33.18 -26.26 -25.56
C MET A 189 33.16 -27.71 -25.09
N SER A 190 32.00 -28.22 -24.66
CA SER A 190 31.84 -29.60 -24.17
C SER A 190 32.23 -30.66 -25.22
N ARG A 191 31.88 -30.42 -26.49
CA ARG A 191 32.19 -31.33 -27.59
C ARG A 191 33.68 -31.39 -27.93
N ARG A 192 34.42 -30.29 -27.77
CA ARG A 192 35.89 -30.26 -27.94
C ARG A 192 36.60 -31.03 -26.82
N MET A 193 36.11 -30.93 -25.59
CA MET A 193 36.71 -31.60 -24.44
C MET A 193 36.57 -33.13 -24.50
N SER A 194 35.44 -33.64 -24.98
CA SER A 194 35.22 -35.09 -25.13
C SER A 194 36.12 -35.72 -26.20
N ARG A 195 36.38 -35.00 -27.30
CA ARG A 195 37.26 -35.50 -28.38
C ARG A 195 38.72 -35.62 -27.93
N ASN A 196 39.22 -34.65 -27.17
CA ASN A 196 40.58 -34.70 -26.65
C ASN A 196 40.76 -35.83 -25.62
N LYS A 197 39.75 -36.10 -24.78
CA LYS A 197 39.76 -37.24 -23.86
C LYS A 197 39.87 -38.58 -24.59
N TRP A 198 39.14 -38.75 -25.71
CA TRP A 198 39.24 -39.97 -26.53
C TRP A 198 40.61 -40.13 -27.21
N ILE A 199 41.17 -39.06 -27.78
CA ILE A 199 42.50 -39.11 -28.43
C ILE A 199 43.58 -39.52 -27.43
N ILE A 200 43.58 -38.93 -26.24
CA ILE A 200 44.55 -39.26 -25.18
C ILE A 200 44.37 -40.72 -24.74
N GLY A 201 43.13 -41.18 -24.56
CA GLY A 201 42.83 -42.57 -24.21
C GLY A 201 43.36 -43.58 -25.23
N THR A 202 43.18 -43.31 -26.53
CA THR A 202 43.68 -44.20 -27.60
C THR A 202 45.21 -44.25 -27.62
N ILE A 203 45.90 -43.12 -27.42
CA ILE A 203 47.38 -43.10 -27.39
C ILE A 203 47.91 -43.95 -26.23
N ILE A 204 47.30 -43.83 -25.04
CA ILE A 204 47.69 -44.62 -23.87
C ILE A 204 47.45 -46.12 -24.14
N ALA A 205 46.30 -46.48 -24.71
CA ALA A 205 45.99 -47.88 -25.04
C ALA A 205 47.01 -48.49 -26.02
N VAL A 206 47.39 -47.76 -27.07
CA VAL A 206 48.41 -48.22 -28.04
C VAL A 206 49.78 -48.40 -27.37
N LEU A 207 50.18 -47.48 -26.49
CA LEU A 207 51.44 -47.60 -25.74
C LEU A 207 51.45 -48.84 -24.85
N VAL A 208 50.35 -49.12 -24.13
CA VAL A 208 50.23 -50.31 -23.28
C VAL A 208 50.34 -51.58 -24.11
N ILE A 209 49.67 -51.64 -25.28
CA ILE A 209 49.76 -52.79 -26.19
C ILE A 209 51.19 -52.97 -26.71
N ALA A 210 51.88 -51.90 -27.09
CA ALA A 210 53.27 -51.97 -27.56
C ALA A 210 54.21 -52.51 -26.47
N VAL A 211 54.07 -52.04 -25.23
CA VAL A 211 54.86 -52.56 -24.09
C VAL A 211 54.54 -54.03 -23.83
N ALA A 212 53.27 -54.42 -23.87
CA ALA A 212 52.86 -55.81 -23.67
C ALA A 212 53.42 -56.73 -24.76
N LEU A 213 53.43 -56.29 -26.03
CA LEU A 213 54.02 -57.05 -27.15
C LEU A 213 55.53 -57.21 -26.98
N ILE A 214 56.26 -56.14 -26.59
CA ILE A 214 57.70 -56.23 -26.36
C ILE A 214 58.00 -57.20 -25.21
N LEU A 215 57.24 -57.14 -24.12
CA LEU A 215 57.40 -58.07 -23.00
C LEU A 215 57.11 -59.51 -23.44
N TYR A 216 56.06 -59.74 -24.23
CA TYR A 216 55.73 -61.07 -24.76
C TYR A 216 56.85 -61.63 -25.64
N PHE A 217 57.38 -60.85 -26.58
CA PHE A 217 58.49 -61.28 -27.45
C PHE A 217 59.83 -61.41 -26.73
N LYS A 218 60.00 -60.78 -25.56
CA LYS A 218 61.23 -60.90 -24.77
C LYS A 218 61.18 -62.08 -23.79
N LEU A 219 59.98 -62.42 -23.28
CA LEU A 219 59.79 -63.54 -22.35
C LEU A 219 59.51 -64.88 -23.06
N SER A 220 58.98 -64.84 -24.28
CA SER A 220 58.87 -65.99 -25.18
C SER A 220 60.13 -66.19 -26.00
#